data_AF-A0A1U7CS01-F1
#
_entry.id   AF-A0A1U7CS01-F1
#
_cell.length_a   1.000
_cell.length_b   1.000
_cell.length_c   1.000
_cell.angle_alpha   90.00
_cell.angle_beta   90.00
_cell.angle_gamma   90.00
#
_symmetry.space_group_name_H-M   'P 1'
#
loop_
_entity.id
_entity.type
_entity.pdbx_description
1 polymer ?
#
loop_
_entity_poly.entity_id
_entity_poly.type
_entity_poly.pdbx_seq_one_letter_code
_entity_poly.pdbx_strand_id
1 'polypeptide(L)'
;MNTWIQIAVGLTTSYLIATLSESYMHRAIGHAGARTRRNWARHPRLCGFLTRAHYRHAVVHHGLTYARDHVTQFLDESDKARVDAILKPRGDWLIEKERYGLTIHLRGVLTFNAIALPMPPVLFWLCGPIACLSALPVPIAVPLLSMFIHPYLHLPHEDAVRLAPRPLAVLLRTRYCRALARHHYVHHVYQRFNFNLLMGGDWLLGTYRQASPDDLLAMEAIGIPTHESRQAPPAC
;
A
#
# COMPACT_ATOMS: atom_id res chain seq x y z
N MET A 1 -34.30 8.93 -3.27
CA MET A 1 -33.11 9.61 -2.70
C MET A 1 -32.54 10.58 -3.73
N ASN A 2 -32.26 11.83 -3.38
CA ASN A 2 -31.66 12.81 -4.32
C ASN A 2 -30.29 12.30 -4.82
N THR A 3 -29.94 12.57 -6.07
CA THR A 3 -28.68 12.22 -6.74
C THR A 3 -27.44 12.54 -5.89
N TRP A 4 -27.37 13.72 -5.26
CA TRP A 4 -26.23 14.10 -4.41
C TRP A 4 -26.05 13.20 -3.20
N ILE A 5 -27.17 12.78 -2.58
CA ILE A 5 -27.14 11.84 -1.46
C ILE A 5 -26.66 10.47 -1.94
N GLN A 6 -27.12 10.01 -3.12
CA GLN A 6 -26.63 8.77 -3.72
C GLN A 6 -25.12 8.79 -3.96
N ILE A 7 -24.60 9.88 -4.53
CA ILE A 7 -23.16 10.08 -4.76
C ILE A 7 -22.39 10.04 -3.43
N ALA A 8 -22.85 10.81 -2.43
CA ALA A 8 -22.20 10.87 -1.12
C ALA A 8 -22.18 9.50 -0.43
N VAL A 9 -23.31 8.78 -0.44
CA VAL A 9 -23.43 7.43 0.13
C VAL A 9 -22.50 6.46 -0.58
N GLY A 10 -22.47 6.44 -1.92
CA GLY A 10 -21.63 5.53 -2.68
C GLY A 10 -20.13 5.76 -2.46
N LEU A 11 -19.68 7.02 -2.56
CA LEU A 11 -18.28 7.38 -2.31
C LEU A 11 -17.85 7.06 -0.87
N THR A 12 -18.65 7.47 0.13
CA THR A 12 -18.31 7.28 1.54
C THR A 12 -18.28 5.80 1.91
N THR A 13 -19.30 5.04 1.51
CA THR A 13 -19.38 3.60 1.79
C THR A 13 -18.22 2.86 1.15
N SER A 14 -17.92 3.17 -0.12
CA SER A 14 -16.82 2.55 -0.84
C SER A 14 -15.46 2.89 -0.24
N TYR A 15 -15.24 4.15 0.16
CA TYR A 15 -14.03 4.58 0.84
C TYR A 15 -13.80 3.84 2.15
N LEU A 16 -14.83 3.79 3.01
CA LEU A 16 -14.75 3.08 4.29
C LEU A 16 -14.43 1.60 4.08
N ILE A 17 -15.14 0.92 3.16
CA ILE A 17 -14.89 -0.49 2.88
C ILE A 17 -13.48 -0.71 2.33
N ALA A 18 -13.03 0.12 1.39
CA ALA A 18 -11.73 -0.02 0.76
C ALA A 18 -10.59 0.18 1.77
N THR A 19 -10.64 1.24 2.59
CA THR A 19 -9.58 1.52 3.57
C THR A 19 -9.56 0.49 4.71
N LEU A 20 -10.73 0.06 5.21
CA LEU A 20 -10.81 -1.00 6.22
C LEU A 20 -10.32 -2.35 5.67
N SER A 21 -10.75 -2.70 4.46
CA SER A 21 -10.31 -3.93 3.80
C SER A 21 -8.81 -3.93 3.56
N GLU A 22 -8.25 -2.79 3.13
CA GLU A 22 -6.82 -2.67 2.92
C GLU A 22 -6.04 -2.90 4.20
N SER A 23 -6.38 -2.18 5.27
CA SER A 23 -5.70 -2.32 6.56
C SER A 23 -5.81 -3.75 7.10
N TYR A 24 -7.01 -4.33 7.06
CA TYR A 24 -7.24 -5.70 7.51
C TYR A 24 -6.46 -6.72 6.68
N MET A 25 -6.56 -6.67 5.35
CA MET A 25 -5.93 -7.66 4.46
C MET A 25 -4.42 -7.57 4.49
N HIS A 26 -3.88 -6.36 4.53
CA HIS A 26 -2.44 -6.17 4.63
C HIS A 26 -1.92 -6.72 5.97
N ARG A 27 -2.61 -6.48 7.09
CA ARG A 27 -2.26 -7.10 8.38
C ARG A 27 -2.42 -8.62 8.38
N ALA A 28 -3.59 -9.11 7.96
CA ALA A 28 -3.99 -10.51 8.07
C ALA A 28 -3.28 -11.41 7.05
N ILE A 29 -2.87 -10.86 5.92
CA ILE A 29 -2.20 -11.57 4.82
C ILE A 29 -0.73 -11.16 4.72
N GLY A 30 -0.48 -9.89 4.40
CA GLY A 30 0.87 -9.35 4.22
C GLY A 30 1.76 -9.63 5.42
N HIS A 31 1.24 -9.38 6.63
CA HIS A 31 1.96 -9.56 7.90
C HIS A 31 1.41 -10.69 8.78
N ALA A 32 0.88 -11.75 8.16
CA ALA A 32 0.30 -12.88 8.87
C ALA A 32 1.27 -13.54 9.86
N GLY A 33 0.83 -13.79 11.09
CA GLY A 33 1.61 -14.49 12.12
C GLY A 33 1.83 -15.98 11.84
N ALA A 34 2.77 -16.60 12.55
CA ALA A 34 3.21 -17.98 12.29
C ALA A 34 2.07 -19.02 12.36
N ARG A 35 1.10 -18.85 13.27
CA ARG A 35 -0.05 -19.77 13.39
C ARG A 35 -0.91 -19.76 12.13
N THR A 36 -1.24 -18.57 11.62
CA THR A 36 -2.04 -18.40 10.39
C THR A 36 -1.32 -19.00 9.19
N ARG A 37 -0.01 -18.75 9.04
CA ARG A 37 0.79 -19.29 7.94
C ARG A 37 0.88 -20.81 7.98
N ARG A 38 1.06 -21.41 9.17
CA ARG A 38 1.02 -22.87 9.35
C ARG A 38 -0.33 -23.45 8.96
N ASN A 39 -1.42 -22.73 9.22
CA ASN A 39 -2.75 -23.16 8.80
C ASN A 39 -2.88 -23.17 7.26
N TRP A 40 -2.46 -22.10 6.58
CA TRP A 40 -2.47 -22.04 5.11
C TRP A 40 -1.62 -23.12 4.46
N ALA A 41 -0.47 -23.45 5.04
CA ALA A 41 0.42 -24.49 4.55
C ALA A 41 -0.25 -25.88 4.51
N ARG A 42 -1.28 -26.13 5.34
CA ARG A 42 -2.08 -27.36 5.31
C ARG A 42 -3.07 -27.42 4.14
N HIS A 43 -3.38 -26.27 3.52
CA HIS A 43 -4.37 -26.15 2.46
C HIS A 43 -3.80 -25.43 1.22
N PRO A 44 -2.72 -25.93 0.59
CA PRO A 44 -1.99 -25.19 -0.45
C PRO A 44 -2.82 -24.88 -1.69
N ARG A 45 -3.83 -25.70 -2.03
CA ARG A 45 -4.73 -25.43 -3.16
C ARG A 45 -5.60 -24.19 -2.94
N LEU A 46 -6.06 -23.99 -1.70
CA LEU A 46 -6.94 -22.88 -1.33
C LEU A 46 -6.14 -21.65 -0.90
N CYS A 47 -5.09 -21.83 -0.10
CA CYS A 47 -4.37 -20.74 0.54
C CYS A 47 -2.99 -20.47 -0.06
N GLY A 48 -2.56 -21.20 -1.10
CA GLY A 48 -1.24 -21.03 -1.70
C GLY A 48 -0.98 -19.61 -2.20
N PHE A 49 -2.01 -18.91 -2.66
CA PHE A 49 -1.89 -17.50 -3.06
C PHE A 49 -1.66 -16.56 -1.87
N LEU A 50 -2.25 -16.85 -0.69
CA LEU A 50 -2.03 -16.08 0.54
C LEU A 50 -0.59 -16.25 1.03
N THR A 51 -0.08 -17.48 1.01
CA THR A 51 1.31 -17.78 1.35
C THR A 51 2.28 -17.04 0.43
N ARG A 52 2.02 -16.99 -0.89
CA ARG A 52 2.82 -16.21 -1.83
C ARG A 52 2.69 -14.71 -1.59
N ALA A 53 1.49 -14.19 -1.36
CA ALA A 53 1.29 -12.78 -1.05
C ALA A 53 2.07 -12.36 0.21
N HIS A 54 1.96 -13.12 1.31
CA HIS A 54 2.75 -12.91 2.52
C HIS A 54 4.25 -12.95 2.23
N TYR A 55 4.72 -13.97 1.49
CA TYR A 55 6.14 -14.12 1.22
C TYR A 55 6.72 -12.93 0.45
N ARG A 56 6.05 -12.52 -0.63
CA ARG A 56 6.47 -11.37 -1.46
C ARG A 56 6.46 -10.07 -0.68
N HIS A 57 5.51 -9.91 0.23
CA HIS A 57 5.37 -8.69 1.01
C HIS A 57 6.27 -8.67 2.26
N ALA A 58 6.02 -9.51 3.26
CA ALA A 58 6.75 -9.42 4.53
C ALA A 58 8.18 -9.95 4.42
N VAL A 59 8.44 -10.96 3.59
CA VAL A 59 9.79 -11.53 3.51
C VAL A 59 10.62 -10.85 2.45
N VAL A 60 10.11 -10.70 1.23
CA VAL A 60 10.90 -10.09 0.14
C VAL A 60 10.98 -8.57 0.32
N HIS A 61 9.84 -7.87 0.22
CA HIS A 61 9.80 -6.40 0.26
C HIS A 61 10.34 -5.85 1.59
N HIS A 62 9.78 -6.28 2.72
CA HIS A 62 10.20 -5.78 4.04
C HIS A 62 11.52 -6.39 4.55
N GLY A 63 11.75 -7.68 4.30
CA GLY A 63 12.84 -8.42 4.96
C GLY A 63 14.13 -8.52 4.17
N LEU A 64 14.06 -8.70 2.84
CA LEU A 64 15.22 -8.95 2.00
C LEU A 64 15.68 -7.72 1.25
N THR A 65 14.75 -6.89 0.75
CA THR A 65 15.11 -5.75 -0.10
C THR A 65 15.28 -4.47 0.72
N TYR A 66 14.28 -4.06 1.51
CA TYR A 66 14.39 -2.85 2.34
C TYR A 66 14.94 -3.13 3.75
N ALA A 67 15.95 -4.00 3.83
CA ALA A 67 16.48 -4.50 5.10
C ALA A 67 17.32 -3.46 5.85
N ARG A 68 18.01 -2.57 5.12
CA ARG A 68 18.85 -1.51 5.71
C ARG A 68 18.02 -0.32 6.15
N ASP A 69 17.21 0.21 5.24
CA ASP A 69 16.35 1.36 5.47
C ASP A 69 15.20 1.37 4.46
N HIS A 70 14.29 2.33 4.65
CA HIS A 70 13.05 2.45 3.89
C HIS A 70 13.23 2.82 2.41
N VAL A 71 14.36 3.44 2.02
CA VAL A 71 14.56 3.96 0.65
C VAL A 71 15.60 3.18 -0.15
N THR A 72 16.41 2.34 0.52
CA THR A 72 17.47 1.54 -0.11
C THR A 72 16.98 0.12 -0.36
N GLN A 73 16.61 -0.20 -1.62
CA GLN A 73 16.10 -1.53 -1.99
C GLN A 73 17.18 -2.61 -2.06
N PHE A 74 18.41 -2.24 -2.42
CA PHE A 74 19.58 -3.10 -2.44
C PHE A 74 20.79 -2.23 -2.12
N LEU A 75 21.79 -2.77 -1.43
CA LEU A 75 23.02 -2.01 -1.13
C LEU A 75 23.86 -1.78 -2.39
N ASP A 76 23.95 -2.82 -3.21
CA ASP A 76 24.69 -2.87 -4.46
C ASP A 76 24.23 -4.09 -5.29
N GLU A 77 24.84 -4.28 -6.46
CA GLU A 77 24.54 -5.41 -7.35
C GLU A 77 24.86 -6.78 -6.73
N SER A 78 25.83 -6.86 -5.83
CA SER A 78 26.18 -8.11 -5.15
C SER A 78 25.09 -8.51 -4.14
N ASP A 79 24.53 -7.54 -3.43
CA ASP A 79 23.41 -7.73 -2.52
C ASP A 79 22.14 -8.13 -3.29
N LYS A 80 21.87 -7.49 -4.42
CA LYS A 80 20.79 -7.90 -5.33
C LYS A 80 20.98 -9.34 -5.82
N ALA A 81 22.17 -9.70 -6.30
CA ALA A 81 22.45 -11.05 -6.78
C ALA A 81 22.29 -12.11 -5.67
N ARG A 82 22.67 -11.77 -4.43
CA ARG A 82 22.44 -12.61 -3.24
C ARG A 82 20.94 -12.81 -2.99
N VAL A 83 20.14 -11.74 -3.02
CA VAL A 83 18.68 -11.83 -2.88
C VAL A 83 18.09 -12.68 -4.02
N ASP A 84 18.49 -12.45 -5.26
CA ASP A 84 18.03 -13.23 -6.41
C ASP A 84 18.34 -14.73 -6.27
N ALA A 85 19.53 -15.07 -5.76
CA ALA A 85 19.90 -16.46 -5.49
C ALA A 85 19.00 -17.12 -4.41
N ILE A 86 18.55 -16.37 -3.40
CA ILE A 86 17.59 -16.84 -2.38
C ILE A 86 16.21 -17.10 -2.99
N LEU A 87 15.80 -16.26 -3.95
CA LEU A 87 14.45 -16.29 -4.53
C LEU A 87 14.32 -17.30 -5.67
N LYS A 88 15.37 -17.50 -6.46
CA LYS A 88 15.38 -18.36 -7.66
C LYS A 88 14.80 -19.77 -7.42
N PRO A 89 15.14 -20.50 -6.34
CA PRO A 89 14.61 -21.85 -6.11
C PRO A 89 13.09 -21.91 -5.92
N ARG A 90 12.43 -20.78 -5.62
CA ARG A 90 10.97 -20.74 -5.42
C ARG A 90 10.17 -20.64 -6.71
N GLY A 91 10.80 -20.25 -7.81
CA GLY A 91 10.17 -20.18 -9.13
C GLY A 91 9.02 -19.17 -9.23
N ASP A 92 8.89 -18.22 -8.30
CA ASP A 92 7.84 -17.21 -8.33
C ASP A 92 8.28 -16.00 -9.17
N TRP A 93 8.12 -16.12 -10.49
CA TRP A 93 8.48 -15.07 -11.45
C TRP A 93 7.79 -13.73 -11.21
N LEU A 94 6.68 -13.70 -10.47
CA LEU A 94 6.00 -12.46 -10.13
C LEU A 94 6.85 -11.59 -9.20
N ILE A 95 7.77 -12.15 -8.42
CA ILE A 95 8.63 -11.36 -7.53
C ILE A 95 9.40 -10.32 -8.33
N GLU A 96 10.08 -10.73 -9.40
CA GLU A 96 10.85 -9.81 -10.23
C GLU A 96 9.94 -8.83 -11.00
N LYS A 97 8.83 -9.32 -11.59
CA LYS A 97 7.89 -8.45 -12.33
C LYS A 97 7.20 -7.42 -11.44
N GLU A 98 6.95 -7.76 -10.19
CA GLU A 98 6.40 -6.86 -9.17
C GLU A 98 7.51 -6.07 -8.44
N ARG A 99 8.72 -6.02 -9.01
CA ARG A 99 9.86 -5.27 -8.48
C ARG A 99 10.12 -5.57 -7.00
N TYR A 100 10.11 -6.86 -6.67
CA TYR A 100 10.32 -7.41 -5.33
C TYR A 100 9.24 -7.04 -4.30
N GLY A 101 7.99 -6.89 -4.76
CA GLY A 101 6.84 -6.51 -3.91
C GLY A 101 6.60 -5.01 -3.82
N LEU A 102 7.36 -4.22 -4.59
CA LEU A 102 7.20 -2.77 -4.69
C LEU A 102 5.97 -2.37 -5.49
N THR A 103 5.51 -3.21 -6.43
CA THR A 103 4.25 -3.01 -7.16
C THR A 103 3.35 -4.22 -7.00
N ILE A 104 2.11 -4.11 -7.47
CA ILE A 104 1.20 -5.25 -7.58
C ILE A 104 0.85 -5.50 -9.05
N HIS A 105 0.78 -6.76 -9.44
CA HIS A 105 0.25 -7.12 -10.76
C HIS A 105 -1.29 -7.11 -10.75
N LEU A 106 -1.93 -7.05 -11.93
CA LEU A 106 -3.39 -7.09 -12.10
C LEU A 106 -4.08 -8.24 -11.34
N ARG A 107 -3.42 -9.39 -11.17
CA ARG A 107 -3.98 -10.52 -10.39
C ARG A 107 -4.08 -10.17 -8.90
N GLY A 108 -3.08 -9.45 -8.38
CA GLY A 108 -3.11 -8.91 -7.02
C GLY A 108 -4.29 -7.94 -6.85
N VAL A 109 -4.50 -7.06 -7.83
CA VAL A 109 -5.64 -6.11 -7.87
C VAL A 109 -6.98 -6.84 -7.74
N LEU A 110 -7.21 -7.84 -8.57
CA LEU A 110 -8.46 -8.60 -8.55
C LEU A 110 -8.68 -9.33 -7.21
N THR A 111 -7.62 -9.87 -6.64
CA THR A 111 -7.68 -10.58 -5.35
C THR A 111 -7.98 -9.62 -4.21
N PHE A 112 -7.38 -8.44 -4.22
CA PHE A 112 -7.59 -7.42 -3.20
C PHE A 112 -9.01 -6.86 -3.22
N ASN A 113 -9.52 -6.59 -4.42
CA ASN A 113 -10.86 -6.06 -4.63
C ASN A 113 -11.98 -7.09 -4.47
N ALA A 114 -11.67 -8.39 -4.37
CA ALA A 114 -12.68 -9.43 -4.21
C ALA A 114 -13.56 -9.21 -2.97
N ILE A 115 -13.02 -8.64 -1.89
CA ILE A 115 -13.78 -8.32 -0.67
C ILE A 115 -14.77 -7.16 -0.91
N ALA A 116 -14.42 -6.21 -1.77
CA ALA A 116 -15.27 -5.08 -2.10
C ALA A 116 -16.28 -5.40 -3.22
N LEU A 117 -16.13 -6.52 -3.94
CA LEU A 117 -16.97 -6.87 -5.10
C LEU A 117 -18.48 -7.02 -4.78
N PRO A 118 -18.91 -7.50 -3.61
CA PRO A 118 -20.33 -7.56 -3.27
C PRO A 118 -20.97 -6.18 -3.02
N MET A 119 -20.17 -5.12 -2.81
CA MET A 119 -20.70 -3.80 -2.43
C MET A 119 -21.47 -3.09 -3.56
N PRO A 120 -20.99 -3.01 -4.82
CA PRO A 120 -21.73 -2.34 -5.89
C PRO A 120 -23.15 -2.87 -6.11
N PRO A 121 -23.42 -4.20 -6.20
CA PRO A 121 -24.80 -4.67 -6.33
C PRO A 121 -25.64 -4.34 -5.09
N VAL A 122 -25.09 -4.43 -3.87
CA VAL A 122 -25.82 -4.05 -2.64
C VAL A 122 -26.21 -2.56 -2.67
N LEU A 123 -25.29 -1.67 -3.05
CA LEU A 123 -25.61 -0.25 -3.19
C LEU A 123 -26.61 0.04 -4.31
N PHE A 124 -26.54 -0.69 -5.42
CA PHE A 124 -27.51 -0.55 -6.50
C PHE A 124 -28.93 -0.82 -5.98
N TRP A 125 -29.11 -1.93 -5.27
CA TRP A 125 -30.43 -2.35 -4.75
C TRP A 125 -30.94 -1.44 -3.62
N LEU A 126 -30.08 -1.03 -2.69
CA LEU A 126 -30.49 -0.27 -1.51
C LEU A 126 -30.55 1.24 -1.73
N CYS A 127 -29.65 1.78 -2.55
CA CYS A 127 -29.40 3.21 -2.67
C CYS A 127 -29.61 3.75 -4.09
N GLY A 128 -29.75 2.87 -5.08
CA GLY A 128 -29.98 3.22 -6.48
C GLY A 128 -28.72 3.18 -7.36
N PRO A 129 -28.89 3.31 -8.68
CA PRO A 129 -27.81 3.16 -9.66
C PRO A 129 -26.70 4.20 -9.50
N ILE A 130 -27.02 5.43 -9.09
CA ILE A 130 -26.00 6.49 -8.94
C ILE A 130 -25.08 6.17 -7.75
N ALA A 131 -25.62 5.63 -6.65
CA ALA A 131 -24.80 5.20 -5.51
C ALA A 131 -23.84 4.09 -5.93
N CYS A 132 -24.31 3.08 -6.68
CA CYS A 132 -23.48 2.03 -7.24
C CYS A 132 -22.35 2.58 -8.13
N LEU A 133 -22.67 3.43 -9.11
CA LEU A 133 -21.67 4.00 -10.02
C LEU A 133 -20.65 4.87 -9.28
N SER A 134 -21.11 5.71 -8.35
CA SER A 134 -20.22 6.57 -7.56
C SER A 134 -19.30 5.80 -6.61
N ALA A 135 -19.60 4.53 -6.31
CA ALA A 135 -18.77 3.69 -5.46
C ALA A 135 -17.57 3.05 -6.20
N LEU A 136 -17.62 2.95 -7.53
CA LEU A 136 -16.59 2.27 -8.35
C LEU A 136 -15.19 2.92 -8.34
N PRO A 137 -15.01 4.25 -8.22
CA PRO A 137 -13.68 4.85 -8.28
C PRO A 137 -12.75 4.41 -7.15
N VAL A 138 -13.27 4.15 -5.94
CA VAL A 138 -12.41 3.92 -4.76
C VAL A 138 -11.72 2.55 -4.75
N PRO A 139 -12.38 1.42 -5.10
CA PRO A 139 -11.73 0.13 -5.26
C PRO A 139 -10.73 0.12 -6.42
N ILE A 140 -10.86 1.04 -7.38
CA ILE A 140 -9.84 1.26 -8.42
C ILE A 140 -8.67 2.08 -7.87
N ALA A 141 -8.92 3.07 -7.00
CA ALA A 141 -7.87 3.92 -6.45
C ALA A 141 -6.83 3.14 -5.64
N VAL A 142 -7.24 2.22 -4.75
CA VAL A 142 -6.31 1.43 -3.91
C VAL A 142 -5.24 0.69 -4.73
N PRO A 143 -5.58 -0.15 -5.73
CA PRO A 143 -4.57 -0.83 -6.51
C PRO A 143 -3.71 0.13 -7.35
N LEU A 144 -4.28 1.25 -7.82
CA LEU A 144 -3.50 2.29 -8.50
C LEU A 144 -2.46 2.93 -7.56
N LEU A 145 -2.80 3.15 -6.28
CA LEU A 145 -1.82 3.63 -5.29
C LEU A 145 -0.67 2.63 -5.12
N SER A 146 -0.96 1.33 -5.02
CA SER A 146 0.07 0.29 -4.94
C SER A 146 0.92 0.16 -6.20
N MET A 147 0.34 0.37 -7.40
CA MET A 147 1.09 0.28 -8.66
C MET A 147 1.93 1.52 -8.96
N PHE A 148 1.38 2.70 -8.69
CA PHE A 148 1.90 3.96 -9.22
C PHE A 148 2.42 4.92 -8.17
N ILE A 149 2.01 4.80 -6.90
CA ILE A 149 2.47 5.70 -5.82
C ILE A 149 3.44 4.99 -4.89
N HIS A 150 3.14 3.77 -4.46
CA HIS A 150 3.97 2.98 -3.55
C HIS A 150 5.47 2.91 -3.96
N PRO A 151 5.84 2.72 -5.24
CA PRO A 151 7.25 2.75 -5.64
C PRO A 151 7.96 4.06 -5.32
N TYR A 152 7.26 5.19 -5.41
CA TYR A 152 7.82 6.51 -5.13
C TYR A 152 7.83 6.84 -3.64
N LEU A 153 7.07 6.10 -2.81
CA LEU A 153 7.16 6.22 -1.35
C LEU A 153 8.45 5.60 -0.81
N HIS A 154 9.14 4.78 -1.62
CA HIS A 154 10.43 4.16 -1.33
C HIS A 154 11.63 4.96 -1.88
N LEU A 155 11.43 6.23 -2.21
CA LEU A 155 12.49 7.13 -2.66
C LEU A 155 12.56 8.34 -1.72
N PRO A 156 13.73 8.98 -1.59
CA PRO A 156 13.79 10.33 -1.06
C PRO A 156 12.79 11.24 -1.78
N HIS A 157 12.09 12.11 -1.07
CA HIS A 157 10.92 12.84 -1.60
C HIS A 157 11.24 13.67 -2.83
N GLU A 158 12.41 14.31 -2.86
CA GLU A 158 12.84 15.13 -3.99
C GLU A 158 13.08 14.26 -5.24
N ASP A 159 13.71 13.10 -5.07
CA ASP A 159 13.93 12.14 -6.14
C ASP A 159 12.60 11.56 -6.63
N ALA A 160 11.70 11.22 -5.71
CA ALA A 160 10.36 10.75 -6.01
C ALA A 160 9.61 11.73 -6.93
N VAL A 161 9.64 13.01 -6.58
CA VAL A 161 8.99 14.09 -7.34
C VAL A 161 9.69 14.38 -8.67
N ARG A 162 11.02 14.28 -8.73
CA ARG A 162 11.81 14.51 -9.95
C ARG A 162 11.62 13.39 -10.97
N LEU A 163 11.60 12.14 -10.52
CA LEU A 163 11.55 10.96 -11.38
C LEU A 163 10.12 10.59 -11.80
N ALA A 164 9.10 11.00 -11.05
CA ALA A 164 7.72 10.69 -11.36
C ALA A 164 7.21 11.39 -12.64
N PRO A 165 6.35 10.74 -13.44
CA PRO A 165 5.57 11.42 -14.47
C PRO A 165 4.84 12.64 -13.92
N ARG A 166 4.72 13.71 -14.72
CA ARG A 166 4.19 15.02 -14.27
C ARG A 166 2.89 14.93 -13.44
N PRO A 167 1.85 14.16 -13.83
CA PRO A 167 0.64 14.07 -13.02
C PRO A 167 0.88 13.46 -11.63
N LEU A 168 1.72 12.43 -11.55
CA LEU A 168 2.11 11.80 -10.28
C LEU A 168 2.98 12.75 -9.47
N ALA A 169 3.92 13.46 -10.08
CA ALA A 169 4.76 14.43 -9.40
C ALA A 169 3.93 15.55 -8.75
N VAL A 170 2.83 15.98 -9.36
CA VAL A 170 1.88 16.92 -8.74
C VAL A 170 1.20 16.27 -7.53
N LEU A 171 0.70 15.05 -7.67
CA LEU A 171 0.07 14.32 -6.57
C LEU A 171 1.02 14.07 -5.39
N LEU A 172 2.27 13.68 -5.66
CA LEU A 172 3.29 13.43 -4.64
C LEU A 172 3.61 14.67 -3.81
N ARG A 173 3.53 15.87 -4.40
CA ARG A 173 3.74 17.14 -3.68
C ARG A 173 2.60 17.51 -2.73
N THR A 174 1.45 16.86 -2.83
CA THR A 174 0.30 17.17 -1.97
C THR A 174 0.59 16.82 -0.51
N ARG A 175 -0.10 17.50 0.42
CA ARG A 175 -0.02 17.18 1.85
C ARG A 175 -0.44 15.73 2.13
N TYR A 176 -1.42 15.21 1.38
CA TYR A 176 -1.86 13.82 1.49
C TYR A 176 -0.73 12.84 1.20
N CYS A 177 -0.03 12.96 0.07
CA CYS A 177 1.05 12.02 -0.28
C CYS A 177 2.27 12.15 0.63
N ARG A 178 2.56 13.35 1.16
CA ARG A 178 3.60 13.52 2.19
C ARG A 178 3.21 12.82 3.50
N ALA A 179 1.96 12.97 3.93
CA ALA A 179 1.45 12.22 5.09
C ALA A 179 1.50 10.71 4.85
N LEU A 180 1.14 10.27 3.64
CA LEU A 180 1.20 8.87 3.25
C LEU A 180 2.64 8.32 3.24
N ALA A 181 3.63 9.10 2.79
CA ALA A 181 5.04 8.69 2.84
C ALA A 181 5.51 8.44 4.28
N ARG A 182 5.17 9.34 5.22
CA ARG A 182 5.45 9.13 6.65
C ARG A 182 4.72 7.92 7.22
N HIS A 183 3.44 7.80 6.89
CA HIS A 183 2.61 6.67 7.31
C HIS A 183 3.24 5.34 6.88
N HIS A 184 3.66 5.26 5.62
CA HIS A 184 4.31 4.09 5.03
C HIS A 184 5.72 3.83 5.58
N TYR A 185 6.50 4.87 5.88
CA TYR A 185 7.77 4.70 6.60
C TYR A 185 7.56 4.03 7.97
N VAL A 186 6.59 4.53 8.76
CA VAL A 186 6.30 3.95 10.08
C VAL A 186 5.87 2.50 9.96
N HIS A 187 5.19 2.12 8.87
CA HIS A 187 4.87 0.73 8.59
C HIS A 187 6.11 -0.15 8.36
N HIS A 188 7.09 0.35 7.61
CA HIS A 188 8.35 -0.36 7.38
C HIS A 188 9.15 -0.58 8.67
N VAL A 189 9.20 0.44 9.53
CA VAL A 189 9.88 0.34 10.84
C VAL A 189 9.09 -0.54 11.81
N TYR A 190 7.77 -0.38 11.86
CA TYR A 190 6.87 -1.09 12.76
C TYR A 190 5.80 -1.84 11.97
N GLN A 191 6.15 -3.02 11.45
CA GLN A 191 5.34 -3.88 10.57
C GLN A 191 3.96 -4.30 11.10
N ARG A 192 3.61 -3.90 12.33
CA ARG A 192 2.30 -4.13 12.98
C ARG A 192 1.32 -2.95 12.85
N PHE A 193 1.76 -1.82 12.28
CA PHE A 193 0.99 -0.58 12.22
C PHE A 193 0.98 0.00 10.80
N ASN A 194 0.08 0.95 10.55
CA ASN A 194 0.06 1.82 9.36
C ASN A 194 -0.01 1.10 8.00
N PHE A 195 -0.92 0.14 7.87
CA PHE A 195 -1.03 -0.70 6.69
C PHE A 195 -1.58 0.01 5.43
N ASN A 196 -2.33 1.10 5.58
CA ASN A 196 -3.03 1.73 4.47
C ASN A 196 -2.14 2.55 3.51
N LEU A 197 -2.39 2.41 2.21
CA LEU A 197 -2.06 3.43 1.21
C LEU A 197 -3.23 4.39 0.95
N LEU A 198 -4.47 3.91 1.09
CA LEU A 198 -5.65 4.75 1.19
C LEU A 198 -5.95 4.97 2.68
N MET A 199 -5.52 6.10 3.24
CA MET A 199 -5.53 6.35 4.70
C MET A 199 -6.95 6.24 5.31
N GLY A 200 -7.03 5.83 6.59
CA GLY A 200 -8.25 5.92 7.40
C GLY A 200 -8.61 4.64 8.16
N GLY A 201 -8.46 3.48 7.52
CA GLY A 201 -8.79 2.17 8.08
C GLY A 201 -7.96 1.83 9.30
N ASP A 202 -6.68 2.20 9.29
CA ASP A 202 -5.78 1.98 10.43
C ASP A 202 -6.23 2.69 11.71
N TRP A 203 -6.82 3.89 11.59
CA TRP A 203 -7.37 4.60 12.74
C TRP A 203 -8.59 3.87 13.30
N LEU A 204 -9.51 3.47 12.41
CA LEU A 204 -10.74 2.78 12.79
C LEU A 204 -10.49 1.39 13.37
N LEU A 205 -9.42 0.71 12.93
CA LEU A 205 -9.02 -0.62 13.41
C LEU A 205 -8.01 -0.58 14.56
N GLY A 206 -7.61 0.61 15.02
CA GLY A 206 -6.62 0.77 16.10
C GLY A 206 -5.22 0.26 15.74
N THR A 207 -4.88 0.24 14.44
CA THR A 207 -3.56 -0.13 13.91
C THR A 207 -2.76 1.07 13.44
N TYR A 208 -3.25 2.29 13.68
CA TYR A 208 -2.49 3.50 13.46
C TYR A 208 -1.45 3.72 14.58
N ARG A 209 -0.25 4.13 14.18
CA ARG A 209 0.83 4.60 15.02
C ARG A 209 1.35 5.92 14.48
N GLN A 210 1.44 6.91 15.36
CA GLN A 210 2.10 8.17 15.06
C GLN A 210 3.63 7.99 15.07
N ALA A 211 4.32 8.71 14.18
CA ALA A 211 5.78 8.79 14.20
C ALA A 211 6.26 9.47 15.50
N SER A 212 7.22 8.85 16.16
CA SER A 212 7.94 9.44 17.30
C SER A 212 8.95 10.51 16.83
N PRO A 213 9.50 11.34 17.73
CA PRO A 213 10.54 12.29 17.38
C PRO A 213 11.77 11.63 16.72
N ASP A 214 12.17 10.45 17.19
CA ASP A 214 13.29 9.70 16.61
C ASP A 214 12.95 9.19 15.20
N ASP A 215 11.71 8.74 14.98
CA ASP A 215 11.24 8.35 13.64
C ASP A 215 11.30 9.55 12.68
N LEU A 216 10.95 10.76 13.14
CA LEU A 216 11.04 11.97 12.32
C LEU A 216 12.49 12.31 11.97
N LEU A 217 13.41 12.28 12.93
CA LEU A 217 14.83 12.51 12.65
C LEU A 217 15.38 11.48 11.64
N ALA A 218 15.00 10.21 11.79
CA ALA A 218 15.40 9.15 10.88
C ALA A 218 14.78 9.31 9.47
N MET A 219 13.51 9.74 9.37
CA MET A 219 12.86 10.09 8.11
C MET A 219 13.59 11.22 7.39
N GLU A 220 13.93 12.31 8.10
CA GLU A 220 14.63 13.46 7.54
C GLU A 220 15.99 13.06 6.98
N ALA A 221 16.73 12.22 7.72
CA ALA A 221 18.06 11.74 7.30
C ALA A 221 18.05 10.95 5.98
N ILE A 222 16.92 10.33 5.61
CA ILE A 222 16.76 9.59 4.35
C ILE A 222 15.84 10.31 3.35
N GLY A 223 15.50 11.58 3.59
CA GLY A 223 14.72 12.42 2.69
C GLY A 223 13.22 12.12 2.64
N ILE A 224 12.64 11.48 3.66
CA ILE A 224 11.19 11.34 3.82
C ILE A 224 10.63 12.62 4.46
N PRO A 225 9.51 13.17 3.96
CA PRO A 225 9.05 14.49 4.39
C PRO A 225 8.52 14.47 5.82
N THR A 226 9.15 15.19 6.75
CA THR A 226 8.81 15.19 8.19
C THR A 226 7.91 16.34 8.61
N HIS A 227 8.15 17.54 8.07
CA HIS A 227 7.37 18.74 8.34
C HIS A 227 6.31 18.97 7.26
N GLU A 228 5.24 19.69 7.61
CA GLU A 228 4.64 20.60 6.64
C GLU A 228 5.70 21.66 6.37
N SER A 229 6.72 21.35 5.56
CA SER A 229 7.61 22.36 5.05
C SER A 229 6.69 23.40 4.42
N ARG A 230 6.64 24.59 5.03
CA ARG A 230 6.11 25.80 4.42
C ARG A 230 6.99 26.02 3.20
N GLN A 231 6.74 25.27 2.13
CA GLN A 231 7.33 25.58 0.85
C GLN A 231 6.78 26.96 0.54
N ALA A 232 7.67 27.95 0.57
CA ALA A 232 7.41 29.22 -0.05
C ALA A 232 6.85 28.92 -1.45
N PRO A 233 5.78 29.61 -1.87
CA PRO A 233 5.21 29.36 -3.20
C PRO A 233 6.33 29.43 -4.23
N PRO A 234 6.29 28.58 -5.27
CA PRO A 234 7.30 28.63 -6.33
C PRO A 234 7.40 30.06 -6.84
N ALA A 235 8.62 30.61 -6.88
CA ALA A 235 8.85 31.88 -7.55
C ALA A 235 8.36 31.71 -9.00
N CYS A 236 7.35 32.50 -9.36
CA CYS A 236 6.88 32.61 -10.74
C CYS A 236 7.96 33.23 -11.63
#